data_AF-A0A4Q5XLH6-F1
#
_entry.id   AF-A0A4Q5XLH6-F1
#
_cell.length_a   1.000
_cell.length_b   1.000
_cell.length_c   1.000
_cell.angle_alpha   90.00
_cell.angle_beta   90.00
_cell.angle_gamma   90.00
#
_symmetry.space_group_name_H-M   'P 1'
#
loop_
_entity.id
_entity.type
_entity.pdbx_description
1 polymer ?
#
loop_
_entity_poly.entity_id
_entity_poly.type
_entity_poly.pdbx_seq_one_letter_code
_entity_poly.pdbx_strand_id
1 'polypeptide(L)'
;MSLFGASACGNTEGGSSNDGAPGSGPGRSGLADGSPCAGAAECASGLCNTGHCTSGPNGVATSPGPHFSGGGPSSRPLTTGCAPSTATQCGGTCEMSGGEPVTVLAPPATICYSGEGDLTPDDPSSVIEQVIETIDGKTYLHLRVTFDPRFVDNTYGVNASAGWANRMMAGPKGGMAGGPMGGKAGPMGGMAAKAAHTFDDLVGSDHVELILVDGQGNTILDFKVDYISENAEAPCGYGTLGVRGGEGKMIQGDASAILAVATSIDRNLNGCGYCLLTNSPATDESFTADPTAPNWDYRVIYEVWVDFSIFKGHGFGGAYIPSVHASPSMASSNTIYVEPEPCPPDWDTPYCPPSVIEEGGNCFDTPVGDGGCPEGTVPDIKNEGQSCVPANY
;
A
#
# COMPACT_ATOMS: atom_id res chain seq x y z
N MET A 1 -20.73 61.95 -1.14
CA MET A 1 -20.01 63.13 -1.66
C MET A 1 -18.68 63.17 -0.94
N SER A 2 -17.60 63.09 -1.72
CA SER A 2 -16.15 63.16 -1.49
C SER A 2 -15.67 63.88 -0.21
N LEU A 3 -14.51 63.63 0.43
CA LEU A 3 -13.17 63.28 -0.06
C LEU A 3 -12.31 62.60 1.04
N PHE A 4 -11.42 61.72 0.57
CA PHE A 4 -10.01 61.46 0.92
C PHE A 4 -9.31 62.12 2.12
N GLY A 5 -8.44 61.32 2.76
CA GLY A 5 -7.26 61.77 3.50
C GLY A 5 -6.36 60.60 3.91
N ALA A 6 -5.40 60.25 3.06
CA ALA A 6 -4.28 59.36 3.42
C ALA A 6 -3.21 60.14 4.21
N SER A 7 -2.43 59.46 5.06
CA SER A 7 -0.96 59.44 5.02
C SER A 7 -0.33 59.04 6.36
N ALA A 8 0.72 58.23 6.25
CA ALA A 8 2.01 58.35 6.92
C ALA A 8 2.43 57.20 7.86
N CYS A 9 3.57 56.64 7.48
CA CYS A 9 4.40 55.65 8.15
C CYS A 9 4.95 56.17 9.49
N GLY A 10 5.15 55.24 10.43
CA GLY A 10 5.93 55.47 11.64
C GLY A 10 6.64 54.18 12.05
N ASN A 11 7.92 54.06 11.69
CA ASN A 11 8.84 53.09 12.27
C ASN A 11 9.07 53.43 13.74
N THR A 12 8.92 52.46 14.64
CA THR A 12 9.57 52.48 15.95
C THR A 12 10.09 51.08 16.28
N GLU A 13 11.40 50.98 16.40
CA GLU A 13 12.10 49.85 17.01
C GLU A 13 11.89 49.87 18.53
N GLY A 14 11.62 48.70 19.10
CA GLY A 14 11.55 48.49 20.55
C GLY A 14 11.40 47.01 20.83
N GLY A 15 12.50 46.37 21.26
CA GLY A 15 12.62 44.92 21.38
C GLY A 15 12.04 44.29 22.65
N SER A 16 12.28 42.97 22.74
CA SER A 16 11.92 42.02 23.80
C SER A 16 10.43 41.62 23.78
N SER A 17 10.03 40.34 23.77
CA SER A 17 10.61 39.17 24.46
C SER A 17 10.08 37.89 23.82
N ASN A 18 10.85 36.80 23.99
CA ASN A 18 10.48 35.43 23.67
C ASN A 18 9.14 35.02 24.27
N ASP A 19 8.27 34.43 23.46
CA ASP A 19 7.43 33.30 23.87
C ASP A 19 7.35 32.33 22.67
N GLY A 20 7.83 31.11 22.91
CA GLY A 20 7.99 30.08 21.89
C GLY A 20 6.65 29.54 21.41
N ALA A 21 6.34 29.79 20.15
CA ALA A 21 5.32 29.06 19.40
C ALA A 21 5.89 27.71 18.94
N PRO A 22 5.09 26.63 18.92
CA PRO A 22 5.53 25.32 18.44
C PRO A 22 5.85 25.41 16.94
N GLY A 23 6.96 24.77 16.56
CA GLY A 23 7.53 24.83 15.22
C GLY A 23 6.49 24.49 14.15
N SER A 24 6.22 25.47 13.29
CA SER A 24 5.69 25.27 11.97
C SER A 24 6.67 24.37 11.21
N GLY A 25 6.28 23.12 10.96
CA GLY A 25 6.97 22.25 10.01
C GLY A 25 7.03 22.90 8.61
N PRO A 26 7.93 22.44 7.74
CA PRO A 26 8.09 23.00 6.40
C PRO A 26 6.75 22.92 5.65
N GLY A 27 6.42 24.00 4.93
CA GLY A 27 5.17 24.13 4.20
C GLY A 27 4.98 22.97 3.23
N ARG A 28 3.79 22.34 3.30
CA ARG A 28 3.34 21.25 2.45
C ARG A 28 3.23 21.71 0.99
N SER A 29 4.32 21.68 0.24
CA SER A 29 4.35 21.94 -1.20
C SER A 29 4.24 20.62 -1.97
N GLY A 30 3.05 20.03 -1.99
CA GLY A 30 2.76 18.79 -2.73
C GLY A 30 1.28 18.52 -2.97
N LEU A 31 0.40 19.48 -2.65
CA LEU A 31 -1.03 19.36 -2.93
C LEU A 31 -1.25 19.49 -4.45
N ALA A 32 -1.85 18.46 -5.05
CA ALA A 32 -2.16 18.41 -6.47
C ALA A 32 -3.04 19.60 -6.89
N ASP A 33 -2.68 20.23 -8.01
CA ASP A 33 -3.28 21.49 -8.48
C ASP A 33 -4.51 21.28 -9.38
N GLY A 34 -5.32 20.24 -9.18
CA GLY A 34 -6.58 20.06 -9.90
C GLY A 34 -6.49 19.96 -11.44
N SER A 35 -5.28 19.87 -12.02
CA SER A 35 -5.08 19.87 -13.47
C SER A 35 -5.62 18.58 -14.15
N PRO A 36 -6.10 18.65 -15.41
CA PRO A 36 -6.51 17.48 -16.19
C PRO A 36 -5.29 16.68 -16.66
N CYS A 37 -5.47 15.38 -16.89
CA CYS A 37 -4.37 14.48 -17.17
C CYS A 37 -3.80 14.78 -18.57
N ALA A 38 -2.50 15.01 -18.66
CA ALA A 38 -1.78 15.21 -19.90
C ALA A 38 -1.45 13.87 -20.62
N GLY A 39 -1.58 12.72 -19.95
CA GLY A 39 -1.33 11.41 -20.55
C GLY A 39 -1.58 10.20 -19.64
N ALA A 40 -1.35 8.99 -20.18
CA ALA A 40 -1.60 7.71 -19.50
C ALA A 40 -0.77 7.51 -18.22
N ALA A 41 0.46 8.03 -18.18
CA ALA A 41 1.32 7.97 -16.99
C ALA A 41 0.77 8.80 -15.81
N GLU A 42 0.10 9.93 -16.10
CA GLU A 42 -0.58 10.75 -15.07
C GLU A 42 -1.92 10.14 -14.62
N CYS A 43 -2.50 9.28 -15.45
CA CYS A 43 -3.65 8.46 -15.11
C CYS A 43 -3.26 7.29 -14.21
N ALA A 44 -2.17 6.59 -14.54
CA ALA A 44 -1.64 5.49 -13.74
C ALA A 44 -1.19 5.96 -12.35
N SER A 45 -0.62 7.18 -12.26
CA SER A 45 -0.11 7.75 -11.02
C SER A 45 -1.18 8.28 -10.07
N GLY A 46 -2.44 8.40 -10.47
CA GLY A 46 -3.51 8.96 -9.63
C GLY A 46 -3.34 10.43 -9.23
N LEU A 47 -2.32 11.13 -9.76
CA LEU A 47 -2.00 12.54 -9.46
C LEU A 47 -2.90 13.54 -10.20
N CYS A 48 -3.69 13.05 -11.15
CA CYS A 48 -4.63 13.84 -11.92
C CYS A 48 -6.05 13.76 -11.30
N ASN A 49 -6.61 14.93 -10.98
CA ASN A 49 -7.87 15.05 -10.22
C ASN A 49 -9.12 15.25 -11.12
N THR A 50 -8.95 15.64 -12.39
CA THR A 50 -10.09 16.04 -13.26
C THR A 50 -10.22 15.29 -14.58
N GLY A 51 -9.35 14.31 -14.88
CA GLY A 51 -9.43 13.51 -16.10
C GLY A 51 -10.01 12.13 -15.84
N HIS A 52 -11.14 11.81 -16.48
CA HIS A 52 -11.58 10.42 -16.59
C HIS A 52 -10.53 9.60 -17.32
N CYS A 53 -9.85 8.69 -16.62
CA CYS A 53 -9.05 7.64 -17.24
C CYS A 53 -10.03 6.59 -17.79
N THR A 54 -10.51 6.78 -19.02
CA THR A 54 -11.52 5.92 -19.61
C THR A 54 -10.90 4.61 -20.12
N SER A 55 -10.81 3.59 -19.28
CA SER A 55 -11.24 2.25 -19.68
C SER A 55 -12.73 2.15 -19.36
N GLY A 56 -13.54 1.67 -20.30
CA GLY A 56 -15.00 1.85 -20.31
C GLY A 56 -15.76 1.35 -19.07
N PRO A 57 -17.04 1.75 -18.91
CA PRO A 57 -17.82 1.59 -17.67
C PRO A 57 -18.26 0.16 -17.32
N ASN A 58 -17.73 -0.87 -17.99
CA ASN A 58 -18.10 -2.26 -17.73
C ASN A 58 -16.87 -3.16 -17.89
N GLY A 59 -16.35 -3.67 -16.77
CA GLY A 59 -15.26 -4.64 -16.76
C GLY A 59 -14.48 -4.64 -15.44
N VAL A 60 -13.88 -5.78 -15.12
CA VAL A 60 -12.88 -5.89 -14.05
C VAL A 60 -11.68 -5.04 -14.48
N ALA A 61 -11.39 -3.97 -13.75
CA ALA A 61 -10.20 -3.16 -13.98
C ALA A 61 -9.16 -3.52 -12.91
N THR A 62 -7.94 -3.80 -13.35
CA THR A 62 -6.80 -4.08 -12.48
C THR A 62 -5.75 -3.01 -12.68
N SER A 63 -5.13 -2.55 -11.59
CA SER A 63 -3.88 -1.79 -11.67
C SER A 63 -2.73 -2.75 -12.03
N PRO A 64 -1.62 -2.29 -12.65
CA PRO A 64 -0.35 -3.01 -12.59
C PRO A 64 0.02 -3.36 -11.13
N GLY A 65 -0.36 -2.52 -10.17
CA GLY A 65 -0.17 -2.78 -8.75
C GLY A 65 1.30 -2.76 -8.31
N PRO A 66 1.56 -3.01 -7.03
CA PRO A 66 2.93 -3.11 -6.53
C PRO A 66 3.61 -4.35 -7.09
N HIS A 67 4.82 -4.18 -7.62
CA HIS A 67 5.68 -5.28 -8.05
C HIS A 67 6.54 -5.85 -6.89
N PHE A 68 6.15 -5.57 -5.65
CA PHE A 68 6.80 -6.12 -4.46
C PHE A 68 6.64 -7.64 -4.38
N SER A 69 7.71 -8.33 -3.99
CA SER A 69 7.68 -9.75 -3.68
C SER A 69 6.92 -10.04 -2.38
N GLY A 70 6.76 -11.32 -2.02
CA GLY A 70 6.22 -11.73 -0.73
C GLY A 70 4.70 -11.79 -0.60
N GLY A 71 3.95 -11.47 -1.64
CA GLY A 71 2.49 -11.61 -1.63
C GLY A 71 1.95 -13.05 -1.71
N GLY A 72 2.82 -14.03 -1.97
CA GLY A 72 2.42 -15.41 -2.25
C GLY A 72 1.59 -15.57 -3.54
N PRO A 73 1.12 -16.79 -3.86
CA PRO A 73 0.30 -17.08 -5.04
C PRO A 73 -1.03 -16.30 -5.07
N SER A 74 -1.55 -15.91 -3.90
CA SER A 74 -2.83 -15.23 -3.77
C SER A 74 -2.75 -13.71 -3.92
N SER A 75 -1.56 -13.12 -3.90
CA SER A 75 -1.42 -11.68 -4.10
C SER A 75 -1.85 -11.27 -5.50
N ARG A 76 -2.75 -10.30 -5.53
CA ARG A 76 -3.17 -9.60 -6.75
C ARG A 76 -3.19 -8.09 -6.48
N PRO A 77 -2.92 -7.26 -7.49
CA PRO A 77 -3.22 -5.84 -7.44
C PRO A 77 -4.66 -5.57 -6.99
N LEU A 78 -4.91 -4.36 -6.52
CA LEU A 78 -6.25 -3.91 -6.18
C LEU A 78 -7.18 -4.14 -7.37
N THR A 79 -8.28 -4.84 -7.11
CA THR A 79 -9.25 -5.26 -8.11
C THR A 79 -10.63 -4.79 -7.69
N THR A 80 -11.41 -4.35 -8.67
CA THR A 80 -12.82 -3.96 -8.50
C THR A 80 -13.69 -5.15 -8.11
N GLY A 81 -14.81 -4.92 -7.43
CA GLY A 81 -15.77 -5.97 -7.07
C GLY A 81 -15.59 -6.51 -5.66
N CYS A 82 -14.72 -5.90 -4.86
CA CYS A 82 -14.41 -6.35 -3.51
C CYS A 82 -15.05 -5.43 -2.47
N ALA A 83 -16.25 -5.81 -2.02
CA ALA A 83 -17.03 -5.06 -1.03
C ALA A 83 -16.41 -5.14 0.38
N PRO A 84 -16.78 -4.25 1.32
CA PRO A 84 -16.31 -4.30 2.72
C PRO A 84 -16.45 -5.67 3.41
N SER A 85 -17.41 -6.49 2.98
CA SER A 85 -17.61 -7.86 3.50
C SER A 85 -16.45 -8.82 3.17
N THR A 86 -15.55 -8.46 2.24
CA THR A 86 -14.38 -9.26 1.86
C THR A 86 -13.16 -8.97 2.74
N ALA A 87 -13.22 -7.97 3.63
CA ALA A 87 -12.09 -7.53 4.44
C ALA A 87 -11.38 -8.68 5.19
N THR A 88 -12.14 -9.66 5.67
CA THR A 88 -11.64 -10.80 6.46
C THR A 88 -11.27 -12.04 5.63
N GLN A 89 -11.31 -11.96 4.29
CA GLN A 89 -10.99 -13.10 3.43
C GLN A 89 -9.49 -13.45 3.48
N CYS A 90 -9.19 -14.75 3.45
CA CYS A 90 -7.82 -15.24 3.34
C CYS A 90 -7.18 -14.79 2.01
N GLY A 91 -6.04 -14.10 2.07
CA GLY A 91 -5.22 -13.80 0.90
C GLY A 91 -5.92 -13.03 -0.23
N GLY A 92 -7.00 -12.28 0.06
CA GLY A 92 -7.73 -11.54 -0.97
C GLY A 92 -8.43 -12.45 -1.99
N THR A 93 -9.22 -13.42 -1.52
CA THR A 93 -9.94 -14.34 -2.42
C THR A 93 -10.82 -13.64 -3.45
N CYS A 94 -11.37 -12.48 -3.10
CA CYS A 94 -12.14 -11.65 -4.01
C CYS A 94 -11.28 -11.15 -5.18
N GLU A 95 -10.10 -10.64 -4.88
CA GLU A 95 -9.15 -10.13 -5.87
C GLU A 95 -8.65 -11.27 -6.77
N MET A 96 -8.46 -12.47 -6.20
CA MET A 96 -8.16 -13.67 -6.98
C MET A 96 -9.29 -14.09 -7.93
N SER A 97 -10.55 -13.89 -7.55
CA SER A 97 -11.71 -14.23 -8.39
C SER A 97 -12.07 -13.14 -9.39
N GLY A 98 -11.38 -12.00 -9.38
CA GLY A 98 -11.71 -10.84 -10.21
C GLY A 98 -12.87 -9.99 -9.69
N GLY A 99 -13.28 -10.21 -8.44
CA GLY A 99 -14.41 -9.53 -7.80
C GLY A 99 -15.77 -9.81 -8.44
N GLU A 100 -16.82 -9.21 -7.88
CA GLU A 100 -18.16 -9.23 -8.47
C GLU A 100 -18.32 -8.13 -9.52
N PRO A 101 -19.27 -8.26 -10.47
CA PRO A 101 -19.57 -7.18 -11.42
C PRO A 101 -19.99 -5.89 -10.71
N VAL A 102 -19.34 -4.79 -11.07
CA VAL A 102 -19.55 -3.48 -10.45
C VAL A 102 -19.58 -2.35 -11.46
N THR A 103 -20.10 -1.20 -11.03
CA THR A 103 -19.93 0.06 -11.76
C THR A 103 -18.67 0.75 -11.26
N VAL A 104 -17.66 0.85 -12.12
CA VAL A 104 -16.42 1.58 -11.83
C VAL A 104 -16.61 3.06 -12.16
N LEU A 105 -16.45 3.93 -11.15
CA LEU A 105 -16.54 5.39 -11.30
C LEU A 105 -15.18 6.02 -11.56
N ALA A 106 -14.12 5.44 -10.99
CA ALA A 106 -12.73 5.73 -11.31
C ALA A 106 -11.93 4.42 -11.29
N PRO A 107 -11.15 4.12 -12.34
CA PRO A 107 -10.37 2.89 -12.39
C PRO A 107 -9.29 2.88 -11.30
N PRO A 108 -8.74 1.69 -10.98
CA PRO A 108 -7.57 1.59 -10.12
C PRO A 108 -6.43 2.49 -10.58
N ALA A 109 -5.86 3.27 -9.64
CA ALA A 109 -4.65 4.05 -9.83
C ALA A 109 -3.63 3.72 -8.74
N THR A 110 -2.34 3.82 -9.05
CA THR A 110 -1.24 3.55 -8.11
C THR A 110 -0.39 4.79 -7.92
N ILE A 111 -0.25 5.25 -6.67
CA ILE A 111 0.68 6.32 -6.30
C ILE A 111 1.86 5.68 -5.57
N CYS A 112 3.09 5.97 -6.02
CA CYS A 112 4.31 5.49 -5.39
C CYS A 112 4.89 6.51 -4.41
N TYR A 113 5.50 6.02 -3.34
CA TYR A 113 6.01 6.84 -2.25
C TYR A 113 7.45 6.43 -1.92
N SER A 114 8.33 7.41 -1.93
CA SER A 114 9.73 7.28 -1.53
C SER A 114 10.01 8.24 -0.37
N GLY A 115 11.02 7.95 0.44
CA GLY A 115 11.37 8.77 1.59
C GLY A 115 12.85 8.77 1.92
N GLU A 116 13.33 9.83 2.57
CA GLU A 116 14.70 9.90 3.07
C GLU A 116 14.94 8.79 4.10
N GLY A 117 15.93 7.93 3.85
CA GLY A 117 16.25 6.79 4.72
C GLY A 117 15.70 5.45 4.24
N ASP A 118 15.01 5.43 3.10
CA ASP A 118 14.76 4.20 2.35
C ASP A 118 16.09 3.58 1.89
N LEU A 119 16.22 2.25 2.05
CA LEU A 119 17.40 1.51 1.62
C LEU A 119 17.24 0.92 0.21
N THR A 120 16.07 1.06 -0.41
CA THR A 120 15.80 0.66 -1.80
C THR A 120 15.69 1.89 -2.69
N PRO A 121 16.79 2.53 -3.10
CA PRO A 121 16.73 3.80 -3.83
C PRO A 121 16.09 3.68 -5.23
N ASP A 122 15.97 2.47 -5.76
CA ASP A 122 15.40 2.19 -7.08
C ASP A 122 13.93 1.72 -7.01
N ASP A 123 13.39 1.48 -5.82
CA ASP A 123 12.02 0.99 -5.61
C ASP A 123 11.30 1.87 -4.58
N PRO A 124 10.00 2.13 -4.74
CA PRO A 124 9.28 2.93 -3.75
C PRO A 124 9.15 2.18 -2.42
N SER A 125 9.33 2.87 -1.30
CA SER A 125 9.10 2.33 0.05
C SER A 125 7.67 1.81 0.27
N SER A 126 6.69 2.41 -0.41
CA SER A 126 5.29 2.04 -0.33
C SER A 126 4.49 2.52 -1.55
N VAL A 127 3.31 1.96 -1.75
CA VAL A 127 2.33 2.40 -2.73
C VAL A 127 0.95 2.55 -2.14
N ILE A 128 0.13 3.43 -2.72
CA ILE A 128 -1.32 3.44 -2.56
C ILE A 128 -1.96 3.03 -3.88
N GLU A 129 -2.72 1.95 -3.87
CA GLU A 129 -3.70 1.64 -4.89
C GLU A 129 -5.07 2.18 -4.47
N GLN A 130 -5.82 2.79 -5.38
CA GLN A 130 -7.14 3.37 -5.08
C GLN A 130 -8.13 3.12 -6.21
N VAL A 131 -9.37 2.78 -5.86
CA VAL A 131 -10.48 2.60 -6.82
C VAL A 131 -11.79 3.17 -6.27
N ILE A 132 -12.62 3.73 -7.14
CA ILE A 132 -13.97 4.18 -6.79
C ILE A 132 -14.97 3.33 -7.55
N GLU A 133 -15.83 2.63 -6.83
CA GLU A 133 -16.75 1.67 -7.40
C GLU A 133 -18.08 1.63 -6.67
N THR A 134 -19.11 1.13 -7.35
CA THR A 134 -20.44 0.90 -6.78
C THR A 134 -20.76 -0.58 -6.78
N ILE A 135 -20.97 -1.13 -5.59
CA ILE A 135 -21.34 -2.52 -5.34
C ILE A 135 -22.66 -2.53 -4.58
N ASP A 136 -23.64 -3.30 -5.07
CA ASP A 136 -24.99 -3.38 -4.50
C ASP A 136 -25.66 -2.01 -4.26
N GLY A 137 -25.43 -1.06 -5.17
CA GLY A 137 -26.00 0.28 -5.11
C GLY A 137 -25.36 1.22 -4.09
N LYS A 138 -24.27 0.80 -3.43
CA LYS A 138 -23.47 1.66 -2.54
C LYS A 138 -22.11 1.93 -3.17
N THR A 139 -21.69 3.20 -3.13
CA THR A 139 -20.42 3.64 -3.69
C THR A 139 -19.35 3.71 -2.60
N TYR A 140 -18.17 3.16 -2.90
CA TYR A 140 -17.03 3.07 -2.00
C TYR A 140 -15.80 3.68 -2.68
N LEU A 141 -14.94 4.29 -1.87
CA LEU A 141 -13.52 4.41 -2.18
C LEU A 141 -12.82 3.24 -1.48
N HIS A 142 -12.19 2.35 -2.25
CA HIS A 142 -11.37 1.26 -1.73
C HIS A 142 -9.91 1.62 -1.94
N LEU A 143 -9.16 1.64 -0.84
CA LEU A 143 -7.74 1.95 -0.79
C LEU A 143 -6.96 0.71 -0.36
N ARG A 144 -5.79 0.49 -0.94
CA ARG A 144 -4.78 -0.44 -0.46
C ARG A 144 -3.44 0.25 -0.37
N VAL A 145 -2.85 0.25 0.82
CA VAL A 145 -1.46 0.61 1.02
C VAL A 145 -0.64 -0.67 1.07
N THR A 146 0.41 -0.76 0.24
CA THR A 146 1.36 -1.87 0.29
C THR A 146 2.76 -1.33 0.50
N PHE A 147 3.47 -1.93 1.45
CA PHE A 147 4.87 -1.60 1.73
C PHE A 147 5.82 -2.55 1.02
N ASP A 148 7.00 -2.05 0.67
CA ASP A 148 8.11 -2.91 0.25
C ASP A 148 8.55 -3.79 1.43
N PRO A 149 8.54 -5.13 1.31
CA PRO A 149 9.07 -6.04 2.31
C PRO A 149 10.51 -5.76 2.73
N ARG A 150 11.32 -5.09 1.89
CA ARG A 150 12.69 -4.68 2.23
C ARG A 150 12.75 -3.48 3.17
N PHE A 151 11.64 -2.74 3.29
CA PHE A 151 11.44 -1.66 4.25
C PHE A 151 10.71 -2.15 5.52
N VAL A 152 9.67 -2.98 5.38
CA VAL A 152 8.97 -3.64 6.50
C VAL A 152 8.23 -4.89 6.03
N ASP A 153 8.28 -5.97 6.80
CA ASP A 153 7.70 -7.27 6.44
C ASP A 153 6.95 -7.93 7.62
N ASN A 154 6.18 -8.98 7.30
CA ASN A 154 5.49 -9.86 8.25
C ASN A 154 6.31 -11.09 8.63
N THR A 155 7.63 -10.96 8.77
CA THR A 155 8.50 -12.07 9.18
C THR A 155 9.01 -11.88 10.60
N TYR A 156 8.68 -12.76 11.53
CA TYR A 156 9.05 -12.58 12.94
C TYR A 156 9.47 -13.88 13.63
N GLY A 157 10.08 -13.74 14.80
CA GLY A 157 10.62 -14.85 15.57
C GLY A 157 11.85 -15.45 14.89
N VAL A 158 12.08 -16.76 15.03
CA VAL A 158 13.27 -17.41 14.46
C VAL A 158 13.34 -17.37 12.92
N ASN A 159 12.23 -17.02 12.28
CA ASN A 159 12.07 -16.96 10.82
C ASN A 159 12.08 -15.52 10.27
N ALA A 160 12.35 -14.50 11.09
CA ALA A 160 12.44 -13.14 10.55
C ALA A 160 13.52 -13.05 9.47
N SER A 161 13.23 -12.25 8.45
CA SER A 161 14.00 -12.14 7.22
C SER A 161 15.45 -11.70 7.49
N ALA A 162 16.35 -12.07 6.58
CA ALA A 162 17.76 -11.69 6.66
C ALA A 162 17.98 -10.17 6.55
N GLY A 163 17.00 -9.41 6.05
CA GLY A 163 17.03 -7.94 6.01
C GLY A 163 17.24 -7.31 7.40
N TRP A 164 16.75 -7.97 8.45
CA TRP A 164 16.97 -7.58 9.85
C TRP A 164 18.42 -7.77 10.31
N ALA A 165 19.13 -8.77 9.78
CA ALA A 165 20.50 -9.11 10.18
C ALA A 165 21.55 -8.13 9.65
N ASN A 166 21.35 -7.56 8.45
CA ASN A 166 22.30 -6.62 7.84
C ASN A 166 22.37 -5.26 8.55
N ARG A 167 21.36 -4.88 9.34
CA ARG A 167 21.31 -3.57 10.03
C ARG A 167 21.98 -3.52 11.38
N MET A 168 22.07 -4.63 12.11
CA MET A 168 22.85 -4.63 13.36
C MET A 168 24.36 -4.45 13.11
N MET A 169 24.83 -4.70 11.88
CA MET A 169 26.21 -4.48 11.47
C MET A 169 26.48 -3.04 10.95
N ALA A 170 25.43 -2.25 10.70
CA ALA A 170 25.51 -0.91 10.11
C ALA A 170 25.04 0.20 11.06
N GLY A 171 25.34 0.09 12.36
CA GLY A 171 24.94 1.08 13.36
C GLY A 171 25.42 2.53 13.07
N PRO A 172 24.87 3.55 13.76
CA PRO A 172 24.97 4.98 13.39
C PRO A 172 26.35 5.64 13.57
N LYS A 173 27.39 4.87 13.84
CA LYS A 173 28.77 5.34 13.79
C LYS A 173 29.53 4.36 12.93
N GLY A 174 29.99 4.82 11.76
CA GLY A 174 30.86 4.09 10.86
C GLY A 174 31.88 3.24 11.63
N GLY A 175 31.56 1.95 11.75
CA GLY A 175 32.40 0.97 12.39
C GLY A 175 33.38 0.51 11.36
N MET A 176 34.63 0.91 11.53
CA MET A 176 35.74 0.57 10.64
C MET A 176 35.70 -0.90 10.23
N ALA A 177 35.81 -1.13 8.92
CA ALA A 177 36.20 -2.42 8.37
C ALA A 177 37.46 -2.91 9.11
N GLY A 178 37.28 -3.84 10.05
CA GLY A 178 38.37 -4.47 10.77
C GLY A 178 39.16 -5.33 9.80
N GLY A 179 40.37 -4.88 9.46
CA GLY A 179 41.35 -5.66 8.72
C GLY A 179 41.70 -6.99 9.41
N PRO A 180 42.49 -7.85 8.74
CA PRO A 180 42.65 -9.25 9.12
C PRO A 180 43.50 -9.36 10.38
N MET A 181 42.84 -9.57 11.53
CA MET A 181 43.52 -9.90 12.78
C MET A 181 43.60 -11.42 12.92
N GLY A 182 44.75 -11.96 12.53
CA GLY A 182 45.15 -13.33 12.84
C GLY A 182 45.20 -13.54 14.36
N GLY A 183 44.33 -14.42 14.86
CA GLY A 183 44.27 -14.81 16.26
C GLY A 183 43.55 -16.15 16.39
N LYS A 184 44.17 -17.07 17.15
CA LYS A 184 43.84 -18.50 17.28
C LYS A 184 42.35 -18.79 17.51
N ALA A 185 41.85 -19.77 16.76
CA ALA A 185 40.55 -20.40 16.95
C ALA A 185 40.41 -20.96 18.39
N GLY A 186 39.48 -20.38 19.14
CA GLY A 186 38.89 -20.97 20.35
C GLY A 186 37.60 -21.74 19.99
N PRO A 187 37.11 -22.60 20.89
CA PRO A 187 36.09 -23.60 20.55
C PRO A 187 34.78 -22.93 20.12
N MET A 188 34.16 -23.48 19.07
CA MET A 188 32.87 -23.02 18.54
C MET A 188 31.77 -23.10 19.60
N GLY A 189 31.59 -22.03 20.38
CA GLY A 189 30.38 -21.74 21.13
C GLY A 189 29.45 -20.96 20.21
N GLY A 190 28.26 -21.52 19.96
CA GLY A 190 27.29 -21.05 18.98
C GLY A 190 27.10 -19.54 18.98
N MET A 191 27.26 -18.93 17.80
CA MET A 191 26.71 -17.61 17.54
C MET A 191 25.19 -17.72 17.72
N ALA A 192 24.69 -17.23 18.85
CA ALA A 192 23.28 -17.01 19.04
C ALA A 192 22.80 -16.12 17.88
N ALA A 193 21.91 -16.66 17.05
CA ALA A 193 21.09 -15.89 16.13
C ALA A 193 20.43 -14.76 16.95
N LYS A 194 20.81 -13.53 16.67
CA LYS A 194 20.47 -12.29 17.40
C LYS A 194 19.99 -11.28 16.37
N ALA A 195 18.91 -10.54 16.52
CA ALA A 195 17.64 -10.81 17.18
C ALA A 195 16.61 -10.34 16.15
N ALA A 196 15.86 -11.28 15.60
CA ALA A 196 14.67 -11.03 14.82
C ALA A 196 13.68 -10.17 15.60
N HIS A 197 12.88 -9.34 14.93
CA HIS A 197 11.72 -8.76 15.58
C HIS A 197 10.72 -9.87 15.93
N THR A 198 9.99 -9.66 17.00
CA THR A 198 9.01 -10.60 17.56
C THR A 198 7.61 -10.23 17.07
N PHE A 199 6.66 -11.15 17.22
CA PHE A 199 5.26 -10.83 16.96
C PHE A 199 4.78 -9.64 17.81
N ASP A 200 5.20 -9.60 19.08
CA ASP A 200 4.84 -8.52 20.00
C ASP A 200 5.40 -7.15 19.58
N ASP A 201 6.47 -7.11 18.77
CA ASP A 201 6.96 -5.85 18.22
C ASP A 201 5.99 -5.27 17.17
N LEU A 202 5.20 -6.11 16.49
CA LEU A 202 4.15 -5.66 15.57
C LEU A 202 2.90 -5.18 16.34
N VAL A 203 2.60 -5.84 17.46
CA VAL A 203 1.39 -5.58 18.25
C VAL A 203 1.45 -4.22 18.92
N GLY A 204 0.51 -3.34 18.59
CA GLY A 204 0.38 -2.02 19.24
C GLY A 204 1.52 -1.05 18.94
N SER A 205 2.21 -1.23 17.81
CA SER A 205 3.27 -0.32 17.37
C SER A 205 3.02 0.21 15.95
N ASP A 206 2.74 -0.68 15.01
CA ASP A 206 2.71 -0.35 13.60
C ASP A 206 1.37 0.28 13.17
N HIS A 207 1.47 1.32 12.34
CA HIS A 207 0.32 1.99 11.74
C HIS A 207 0.72 2.76 10.48
N VAL A 208 -0.27 2.98 9.61
CA VAL A 208 -0.17 3.96 8.52
C VAL A 208 -1.11 5.13 8.79
N GLU A 209 -0.63 6.35 8.51
CA GLU A 209 -1.49 7.54 8.47
C GLU A 209 -1.95 7.77 7.01
N LEU A 210 -3.22 8.09 6.85
CA LEU A 210 -3.87 8.35 5.56
C LEU A 210 -4.64 9.66 5.62
N ILE A 211 -4.42 10.51 4.61
CA ILE A 211 -5.13 11.77 4.41
C ILE A 211 -5.91 11.67 3.11
N LEU A 212 -7.22 11.91 3.16
CA LEU A 212 -8.09 11.96 1.99
C LEU A 212 -8.55 13.39 1.72
N VAL A 213 -8.46 13.82 0.47
CA VAL A 213 -8.90 15.16 0.05
C VAL A 213 -10.04 15.08 -0.97
N ASP A 214 -10.87 16.12 -1.03
CA ASP A 214 -11.88 16.29 -2.09
C ASP A 214 -11.28 16.90 -3.37
N GLY A 215 -12.08 16.97 -4.43
CA GLY A 215 -11.69 17.59 -5.71
C GLY A 215 -11.36 19.09 -5.64
N GLN A 216 -11.53 19.72 -4.47
CA GLN A 216 -11.15 21.12 -4.19
C GLN A 216 -9.87 21.21 -3.36
N GLY A 217 -9.28 20.08 -2.98
CA GLY A 217 -8.08 20.00 -2.14
C GLY A 217 -8.34 20.15 -0.64
N ASN A 218 -9.58 20.11 -0.18
CA ASN A 218 -9.88 20.12 1.25
C ASN A 218 -9.66 18.74 1.85
N THR A 219 -8.97 18.65 2.99
CA THR A 219 -8.91 17.41 3.77
C THR A 219 -10.29 17.02 4.29
N ILE A 220 -10.77 15.86 3.87
CA ILE A 220 -12.06 15.29 4.30
C ILE A 220 -11.84 14.33 5.46
N LEU A 221 -10.87 13.43 5.35
CA LEU A 221 -10.45 12.52 6.42
C LEU A 221 -8.94 12.60 6.64
N ASP A 222 -8.53 12.43 7.90
CA ASP A 222 -7.15 12.24 8.35
C ASP A 222 -7.20 11.18 9.46
N PHE A 223 -6.54 10.04 9.28
CA PHE A 223 -6.62 8.95 10.22
C PHE A 223 -5.42 8.01 10.18
N LYS A 224 -5.21 7.33 11.29
CA LYS A 224 -4.28 6.21 11.44
C LYS A 224 -5.02 4.89 11.44
N VAL A 225 -4.45 3.88 10.82
CA VAL A 225 -4.97 2.52 10.79
C VAL A 225 -4.09 1.62 11.65
N ASP A 226 -4.69 0.98 12.64
CA ASP A 226 -4.06 -0.05 13.49
C ASP A 226 -3.63 -1.25 12.64
N TYR A 227 -2.38 -1.68 12.76
CA TYR A 227 -1.93 -2.86 12.03
C TYR A 227 -2.48 -4.15 12.64
N ILE A 228 -2.21 -4.33 13.94
CA ILE A 228 -2.62 -5.49 14.72
C ILE A 228 -2.59 -5.15 16.20
N SER A 229 -3.64 -5.55 16.91
CA SER A 229 -3.77 -5.37 18.36
C SER A 229 -4.41 -6.60 18.99
N GLU A 230 -4.29 -6.74 20.31
CA GLU A 230 -5.07 -7.73 21.05
C GLU A 230 -6.57 -7.52 20.78
N ASN A 231 -7.24 -8.58 20.36
CA ASN A 231 -8.67 -8.58 20.09
C ASN A 231 -9.26 -9.94 20.48
N ALA A 232 -9.92 -9.99 21.63
CA ALA A 232 -10.55 -11.21 22.14
C ALA A 232 -11.70 -11.73 21.26
N GLU A 233 -12.21 -10.90 20.33
CA GLU A 233 -13.24 -11.31 19.37
C GLU A 233 -12.63 -11.93 18.10
N ALA A 234 -11.33 -11.73 17.85
CA ALA A 234 -10.65 -12.31 16.71
C ALA A 234 -10.32 -13.80 16.95
N PRO A 235 -10.44 -14.68 15.92
CA PRO A 235 -10.16 -16.11 16.04
C PRO A 235 -8.81 -16.46 16.67
N CYS A 236 -7.74 -15.73 16.34
CA CYS A 236 -6.41 -15.95 16.89
C CYS A 236 -6.10 -15.07 18.13
N GLY A 237 -7.07 -14.32 18.65
CA GLY A 237 -6.90 -13.41 19.80
C GLY A 237 -6.26 -12.05 19.47
N TYR A 238 -5.93 -11.81 18.21
CA TYR A 238 -5.35 -10.57 17.70
C TYR A 238 -6.04 -10.22 16.39
N GLY A 239 -6.30 -8.94 16.12
CA GLY A 239 -6.90 -8.46 14.87
C GLY A 239 -6.70 -6.94 14.73
N THR A 240 -6.88 -6.39 13.53
CA THR A 240 -6.85 -4.92 13.39
C THR A 240 -8.06 -4.31 14.10
N LEU A 241 -7.83 -3.24 14.86
CA LEU A 241 -8.88 -2.42 15.47
C LEU A 241 -9.24 -1.21 14.59
N GLY A 242 -8.75 -1.18 13.35
CA GLY A 242 -9.04 -0.19 12.34
C GLY A 242 -8.61 1.21 12.77
N VAL A 243 -9.53 2.18 12.71
CA VAL A 243 -9.27 3.58 13.09
C VAL A 243 -9.78 3.94 14.49
N ARG A 244 -10.24 2.95 15.26
CA ARG A 244 -11.01 3.15 16.50
C ARG A 244 -10.36 2.56 17.75
N GLY A 245 -9.30 1.77 17.61
CA GLY A 245 -8.58 1.15 18.72
C GLY A 245 -7.16 0.79 18.32
N GLY A 246 -6.40 0.26 19.28
CA GLY A 246 -4.98 0.01 19.10
C GLY A 246 -4.24 1.33 18.83
N GLU A 247 -3.36 1.31 17.83
CA GLU A 247 -2.69 2.52 17.30
C GLU A 247 -3.54 3.29 16.28
N GLY A 248 -4.68 2.72 15.91
CA GLY A 248 -5.67 3.30 15.03
C GLY A 248 -6.35 4.53 15.64
N LYS A 249 -6.46 5.60 14.85
CA LYS A 249 -7.01 6.87 15.34
C LYS A 249 -7.61 7.71 14.23
N MET A 250 -8.86 8.11 14.39
CA MET A 250 -9.43 9.21 13.59
C MET A 250 -8.90 10.56 14.08
N ILE A 251 -8.17 11.28 13.24
CA ILE A 251 -7.58 12.60 13.53
C ILE A 251 -8.53 13.71 13.06
N GLN A 252 -9.06 13.60 11.84
CA GLN A 252 -10.06 14.51 11.27
C GLN A 252 -11.12 13.72 10.49
N GLY A 253 -12.38 14.15 10.64
CA GLY A 253 -13.52 13.57 9.95
C GLY A 253 -14.35 12.63 10.83
N ASP A 254 -15.28 11.90 10.21
CA ASP A 254 -16.15 10.96 10.90
C ASP A 254 -15.64 9.53 10.72
N ALA A 255 -15.26 8.88 11.81
CA ALA A 255 -14.84 7.47 11.82
C ALA A 255 -15.93 6.51 11.34
N SER A 256 -17.20 6.92 11.26
CA SER A 256 -18.28 6.10 10.68
C SER A 256 -18.18 5.96 9.15
N ALA A 257 -17.42 6.86 8.52
CA ALA A 257 -17.13 6.79 7.09
C ALA A 257 -16.20 5.63 6.72
N ILE A 258 -15.41 5.12 7.68
CA ILE A 258 -14.59 3.94 7.49
C ILE A 258 -15.45 2.71 7.73
N LEU A 259 -15.81 2.04 6.63
CA LEU A 259 -16.80 0.96 6.62
C LEU A 259 -16.17 -0.40 6.93
N ALA A 260 -14.92 -0.60 6.51
CA ALA A 260 -14.12 -1.75 6.87
C ALA A 260 -12.64 -1.39 6.79
N VAL A 261 -11.84 -2.14 7.54
CA VAL A 261 -10.38 -2.16 7.48
C VAL A 261 -9.94 -3.62 7.40
N ALA A 262 -8.90 -3.89 6.64
CA ALA A 262 -8.16 -5.15 6.71
C ALA A 262 -6.66 -4.87 6.74
N THR A 263 -5.89 -5.75 7.36
CA THR A 263 -4.43 -5.73 7.28
C THR A 263 -3.92 -7.10 6.85
N SER A 264 -2.76 -7.17 6.21
CA SER A 264 -2.22 -8.47 5.76
C SER A 264 -2.01 -9.42 6.93
N ILE A 265 -1.53 -8.93 8.08
CA ILE A 265 -1.36 -9.77 9.26
C ILE A 265 -2.70 -10.25 9.84
N ASP A 266 -3.75 -9.42 9.85
CA ASP A 266 -5.10 -9.85 10.28
C ASP A 266 -5.66 -10.92 9.33
N ARG A 267 -5.49 -10.74 8.01
CA ARG A 267 -5.88 -11.76 7.02
C ARG A 267 -5.07 -13.05 7.17
N ASN A 268 -3.76 -12.96 7.40
CA ASN A 268 -2.91 -14.12 7.62
C ASN A 268 -3.35 -14.92 8.84
N LEU A 269 -3.54 -14.24 9.98
CA LEU A 269 -3.92 -14.88 11.24
C LEU A 269 -5.37 -15.38 11.17
N ASN A 270 -6.33 -14.50 10.93
CA ASN A 270 -7.76 -14.78 11.13
C ASN A 270 -8.47 -15.19 9.85
N GLY A 271 -8.15 -14.57 8.71
CA GLY A 271 -8.75 -14.92 7.43
C GLY A 271 -8.32 -16.31 6.96
N CYS A 272 -7.02 -16.59 7.04
CA CYS A 272 -6.43 -17.87 6.65
C CYS A 272 -6.35 -18.88 7.81
N GLY A 273 -6.49 -18.43 9.06
CA GLY A 273 -6.42 -19.30 10.25
C GLY A 273 -5.00 -19.67 10.67
N TYR A 274 -3.97 -18.98 10.17
CA TYR A 274 -2.58 -19.24 10.54
C TYR A 274 -2.25 -18.55 11.88
N CYS A 275 -2.78 -19.04 13.00
CA CYS A 275 -2.54 -18.48 14.34
C CYS A 275 -1.09 -18.68 14.86
N LEU A 276 -0.12 -18.14 14.13
CA LEU A 276 1.31 -18.32 14.33
C LEU A 276 1.89 -17.15 15.13
N LEU A 277 1.63 -17.09 16.44
CA LEU A 277 1.95 -15.92 17.29
C LEU A 277 3.40 -15.88 17.83
N THR A 278 4.27 -16.80 17.38
CA THR A 278 5.66 -16.88 17.88
C THR A 278 6.67 -16.75 16.74
N ASN A 279 6.45 -17.49 15.65
CA ASN A 279 7.28 -17.41 14.46
C ASN A 279 6.34 -17.34 13.27
N SER A 280 6.59 -16.41 12.35
CA SER A 280 5.96 -16.43 11.03
C SER A 280 6.39 -17.71 10.27
N PRO A 281 5.73 -18.05 9.15
CA PRO A 281 6.24 -19.06 8.24
C PRO A 281 7.67 -18.73 7.78
N ALA A 282 8.45 -19.75 7.44
CA ALA A 282 9.81 -19.54 6.96
C ALA A 282 9.81 -18.94 5.55
N THR A 283 10.85 -18.19 5.18
CA THR A 283 10.98 -17.63 3.85
C THR A 283 12.45 -17.40 3.49
N ASP A 284 12.74 -17.15 2.22
CA ASP A 284 14.03 -16.69 1.71
C ASP A 284 14.04 -15.16 1.45
N GLU A 285 15.14 -14.66 0.89
CA GLU A 285 15.33 -13.23 0.54
C GLU A 285 14.38 -12.73 -0.55
N SER A 286 13.74 -13.63 -1.30
CA SER A 286 12.73 -13.31 -2.31
C SER A 286 11.31 -13.37 -1.75
N PHE A 287 11.16 -13.59 -0.44
CA PHE A 287 9.88 -13.77 0.22
C PHE A 287 9.05 -14.93 -0.37
N THR A 288 9.71 -16.02 -0.77
CA THR A 288 9.05 -17.22 -1.31
C THR A 288 8.05 -17.81 -0.32
N ALA A 289 6.84 -18.13 -0.80
CA ALA A 289 5.76 -18.68 0.02
C ALA A 289 6.13 -20.01 0.69
N ASP A 290 5.88 -20.12 2.00
CA ASP A 290 5.98 -21.37 2.75
C ASP A 290 4.86 -22.35 2.34
N PRO A 291 5.15 -23.59 1.93
CA PRO A 291 4.14 -24.56 1.53
C PRO A 291 3.11 -24.90 2.63
N THR A 292 3.42 -24.66 3.89
CA THR A 292 2.53 -24.91 5.04
C THR A 292 1.59 -23.74 5.33
N ALA A 293 1.91 -22.56 4.82
CA ALA A 293 1.09 -21.35 4.90
C ALA A 293 1.15 -20.60 3.55
N PRO A 294 0.69 -21.22 2.45
CA PRO A 294 0.93 -20.73 1.10
C PRO A 294 0.26 -19.39 0.80
N ASN A 295 -0.73 -18.98 1.60
CA ASN A 295 -1.42 -17.70 1.44
C ASN A 295 -0.91 -16.64 2.43
N TRP A 296 0.21 -16.88 3.12
CA TRP A 296 0.81 -15.89 4.00
C TRP A 296 1.37 -14.73 3.16
N ASP A 297 0.85 -13.52 3.37
CA ASP A 297 1.39 -12.31 2.77
C ASP A 297 2.48 -11.73 3.66
N TYR A 298 3.72 -11.78 3.17
CA TYR A 298 4.89 -11.24 3.86
C TYR A 298 4.98 -9.71 3.77
N ARG A 299 4.20 -9.06 2.91
CA ARG A 299 4.14 -7.60 2.83
C ARG A 299 3.27 -7.06 3.96
N VAL A 300 3.63 -5.89 4.47
CA VAL A 300 2.72 -5.11 5.31
C VAL A 300 1.72 -4.40 4.41
N ILE A 301 0.44 -4.69 4.60
CA ILE A 301 -0.66 -4.15 3.79
C ILE A 301 -1.74 -3.61 4.71
N TYR A 302 -2.31 -2.47 4.33
CA TYR A 302 -3.51 -1.90 4.91
C TYR A 302 -4.55 -1.72 3.81
N GLU A 303 -5.78 -2.14 4.03
CA GLU A 303 -6.90 -1.89 3.15
C GLU A 303 -8.02 -1.18 3.88
N VAL A 304 -8.65 -0.22 3.21
CA VAL A 304 -9.69 0.62 3.79
C VAL A 304 -10.81 0.80 2.79
N TRP A 305 -12.04 0.55 3.23
CA TRP A 305 -13.25 0.88 2.48
C TRP A 305 -13.90 2.10 3.10
N VAL A 306 -14.05 3.16 2.30
CA VAL A 306 -14.57 4.44 2.73
C VAL A 306 -15.91 4.71 2.05
N ASP A 307 -16.90 5.18 2.82
CA ASP A 307 -18.18 5.62 2.27
C ASP A 307 -17.98 6.84 1.37
N PHE A 308 -18.23 6.70 0.07
CA PHE A 308 -17.94 7.77 -0.88
C PHE A 308 -18.83 9.01 -0.70
N SER A 309 -19.95 8.90 0.01
CA SER A 309 -20.86 10.03 0.24
C SER A 309 -20.23 11.18 1.03
N ILE A 310 -19.13 10.93 1.76
CA ILE A 310 -18.43 11.96 2.54
C ILE A 310 -17.86 13.10 1.71
N PHE A 311 -17.60 12.86 0.41
CA PHE A 311 -17.11 13.88 -0.51
C PHE A 311 -18.21 14.85 -0.96
N LYS A 312 -19.48 14.62 -0.58
CA LYS A 312 -20.63 15.56 -0.74
C LYS A 312 -20.79 16.14 -2.15
N GLY A 313 -20.40 15.38 -3.18
CA GLY A 313 -20.45 15.81 -4.58
C GLY A 313 -19.31 16.73 -5.04
N HIS A 314 -18.33 17.01 -4.18
CA HIS A 314 -17.10 17.74 -4.55
C HIS A 314 -16.08 16.85 -5.28
N GLY A 315 -16.37 15.56 -5.43
CA GLY A 315 -15.45 14.58 -6.02
C GLY A 315 -14.34 14.17 -5.05
N PHE A 316 -13.66 13.09 -5.41
CA PHE A 316 -12.47 12.62 -4.70
C PHE A 316 -11.24 13.25 -5.33
N GLY A 317 -10.36 13.82 -4.50
CA GLY A 317 -9.16 14.49 -4.97
C GLY A 317 -7.85 13.74 -4.79
N GLY A 318 -7.86 12.67 -4.00
CA GLY A 318 -6.68 11.83 -3.77
C GLY A 318 -6.58 11.32 -2.33
N ALA A 319 -5.82 10.23 -2.19
CA ALA A 319 -5.38 9.69 -0.92
C ALA A 319 -3.86 9.86 -0.79
N TYR A 320 -3.38 10.16 0.42
CA TYR A 320 -1.97 10.42 0.67
C TYR A 320 -1.47 9.78 1.96
N ILE A 321 -0.23 9.29 1.92
CA ILE A 321 0.51 8.87 3.11
C ILE A 321 1.47 10.02 3.48
N PRO A 322 1.28 10.70 4.62
CA PRO A 322 2.19 11.78 5.05
C PRO A 322 3.49 11.23 5.66
N SER A 323 3.41 10.04 6.27
CA SER A 323 4.54 9.33 6.85
C SER A 323 4.15 7.89 7.08
N VAL A 324 5.14 7.01 7.09
CA VAL A 324 4.96 5.61 7.45
C VAL A 324 5.69 5.30 8.75
N HIS A 325 5.06 4.50 9.61
CA HIS A 325 5.63 4.08 10.87
C HIS A 325 5.64 2.55 10.97
N ALA A 326 6.83 1.99 11.18
CA ALA A 326 7.07 0.59 11.46
C ALA A 326 8.13 0.50 12.56
N SER A 327 7.89 -0.26 13.62
CA SER A 327 8.79 -0.34 14.76
C SER A 327 8.88 -1.77 15.30
N PRO A 328 9.99 -2.47 15.01
CA PRO A 328 11.15 -1.96 14.32
C PRO A 328 10.87 -1.77 12.82
N SER A 329 11.56 -0.85 12.16
CA SER A 329 11.60 -0.80 10.70
C SER A 329 12.92 -1.34 10.19
N MET A 330 12.90 -1.79 8.95
CA MET A 330 14.08 -1.83 8.12
C MET A 330 14.27 -0.44 7.46
N ALA A 331 14.36 0.64 8.23
CA ALA A 331 14.94 1.91 7.76
C ALA A 331 15.98 2.44 8.75
N SER A 332 16.51 3.64 8.50
CA SER A 332 17.35 4.36 9.46
C SER A 332 16.56 4.89 10.67
N SER A 333 15.22 4.96 10.54
CA SER A 333 14.26 5.42 11.54
C SER A 333 12.98 4.58 11.44
N ASN A 334 12.30 4.37 12.57
CA ASN A 334 11.00 3.70 12.61
C ASN A 334 9.88 4.53 11.96
N THR A 335 10.08 5.84 11.82
CA THR A 335 9.22 6.70 11.02
C THR A 335 10.03 7.29 9.88
N ILE A 336 9.53 7.15 8.65
CA ILE A 336 10.02 7.91 7.50
C ILE A 336 8.89 8.79 6.97
N TYR A 337 9.21 10.04 6.64
CA TYR A 337 8.32 10.90 5.89
C TYR A 337 8.48 10.54 4.42
N VAL A 338 7.35 10.39 3.74
CA VAL A 338 7.33 9.99 2.34
C VAL A 338 6.65 11.07 1.51
N GLU A 339 7.08 11.19 0.28
CA GLU A 339 6.48 12.10 -0.71
C GLU A 339 6.01 11.29 -1.91
N PRO A 340 4.91 11.71 -2.56
CA PRO A 340 4.44 11.04 -3.77
C PRO A 340 5.43 11.27 -4.91
N GLU A 341 5.82 10.20 -5.58
CA GLU A 341 6.69 10.22 -6.75
C GLU A 341 6.06 9.40 -7.89
N PRO A 342 6.43 9.67 -9.16
CA PRO A 342 6.06 8.77 -10.24
C PRO A 342 6.54 7.35 -9.94
N CYS A 343 5.68 6.36 -10.20
CA CYS A 343 6.09 4.96 -10.08
C CYS A 343 7.22 4.64 -11.08
N PRO A 344 8.07 3.64 -10.78
CA PRO A 344 9.09 3.17 -11.71
C PRO A 344 8.46 2.86 -13.09
N PRO A 345 9.05 3.31 -14.21
CA PRO A 345 8.44 3.14 -15.54
C PRO A 345 8.22 1.67 -15.96
N ASP A 346 8.97 0.75 -15.38
CA ASP A 346 8.81 -0.70 -15.58
C ASP A 346 7.60 -1.26 -14.82
N TRP A 347 7.04 -0.53 -13.85
CA TRP A 347 5.78 -0.87 -13.17
C TRP A 347 4.54 -0.44 -13.96
N ASP A 348 4.71 0.33 -15.04
CA ASP A 348 3.64 0.54 -16.02
C ASP A 348 3.38 -0.73 -16.86
N THR A 349 4.23 -1.77 -16.71
CA THR A 349 3.96 -3.08 -17.29
C THR A 349 2.95 -3.84 -16.43
N PRO A 350 1.87 -4.40 -17.00
CA PRO A 350 0.88 -5.14 -16.22
C PRO A 350 1.53 -6.28 -15.41
N TYR A 351 1.20 -6.38 -14.11
CA TYR A 351 1.71 -7.43 -13.23
C TYR A 351 1.39 -8.84 -13.75
N CYS A 352 2.44 -9.60 -14.03
CA CYS A 352 2.40 -11.03 -14.32
C CYS A 352 2.62 -11.82 -13.03
N PRO A 353 1.61 -12.51 -12.48
CA PRO A 353 1.86 -13.38 -11.33
C PRO A 353 2.86 -14.49 -11.72
N PRO A 354 3.80 -14.87 -10.84
CA PRO A 354 4.85 -15.85 -11.14
C PRO A 354 4.34 -17.20 -11.66
N SER A 355 3.14 -17.61 -11.23
CA SER A 355 2.49 -18.84 -11.69
C SER A 355 2.20 -18.87 -13.20
N VAL A 356 2.13 -17.70 -13.85
CA VAL A 356 1.90 -17.58 -15.31
C VAL A 356 3.23 -17.70 -16.08
N ILE A 357 4.35 -17.37 -15.44
CA ILE A 357 5.69 -17.38 -16.06
C ILE A 357 6.26 -18.81 -16.13
N GLU A 358 5.98 -19.66 -15.13
CA GLU A 358 6.52 -21.04 -15.07
C GLU A 358 5.90 -21.99 -16.12
N GLU A 359 4.68 -21.70 -16.62
CA GLU A 359 4.04 -22.48 -17.69
C GLU A 359 4.36 -21.96 -19.10
N GLY A 360 5.27 -20.98 -19.24
CA GLY A 360 5.60 -20.37 -20.52
C GLY A 360 4.54 -19.38 -21.03
N GLY A 361 3.71 -18.84 -20.13
CA GLY A 361 2.69 -17.85 -20.47
C GLY A 361 3.28 -16.46 -20.69
N ASN A 362 2.92 -15.83 -21.80
CA ASN A 362 3.07 -14.39 -21.99
C ASN A 362 1.76 -13.75 -21.51
N CYS A 363 1.78 -12.96 -20.43
CA CYS A 363 0.53 -12.44 -19.86
C CYS A 363 -0.22 -11.52 -20.82
N PHE A 364 0.46 -10.88 -21.78
CA PHE A 364 -0.16 -10.00 -22.76
C PHE A 364 0.69 -9.93 -24.03
N ASP A 365 0.71 -11.00 -24.84
CA ASP A 365 0.88 -10.75 -26.27
C ASP A 365 -0.44 -10.17 -26.79
N THR A 366 -0.37 -8.98 -27.39
CA THR A 366 -1.35 -8.62 -28.42
C THR A 366 -1.42 -9.79 -29.40
N PRO A 367 -2.61 -10.21 -29.88
CA PRO A 367 -2.67 -11.27 -30.87
C PRO A 367 -1.69 -10.93 -31.99
N VAL A 368 -0.69 -11.77 -32.20
CA VAL A 368 0.23 -11.63 -33.32
C VAL A 368 -0.59 -11.93 -34.57
N GLY A 369 -1.19 -10.89 -35.15
CA GLY A 369 -1.86 -10.91 -36.44
C GLY A 369 -3.23 -10.25 -36.45
N ASP A 370 -3.37 -9.23 -37.31
CA ASP A 370 -4.60 -8.50 -37.70
C ASP A 370 -5.67 -9.40 -38.38
N GLY A 371 -6.07 -10.51 -37.77
CA GLY A 371 -7.07 -11.43 -38.30
C GLY A 371 -8.07 -11.82 -37.23
N GLY A 372 -9.11 -10.99 -37.02
CA GLY A 372 -10.20 -11.33 -36.10
C GLY A 372 -10.85 -12.69 -36.42
N CYS A 373 -11.37 -13.36 -35.38
CA CYS A 373 -12.07 -14.64 -35.54
C CYS A 373 -13.25 -14.51 -36.52
N PRO A 374 -13.51 -15.54 -37.36
CA PRO A 374 -14.66 -15.57 -38.25
C PRO A 374 -15.98 -15.34 -37.50
N GLU A 375 -16.96 -14.73 -38.18
CA GLU A 375 -18.30 -14.51 -37.64
C GLU A 375 -18.92 -15.81 -37.11
N GLY A 376 -19.43 -15.79 -35.88
CA GLY A 376 -19.95 -16.97 -35.18
C GLY A 376 -18.92 -17.77 -34.38
N THR A 377 -17.68 -17.28 -34.27
CA THR A 377 -16.63 -17.84 -33.42
C THR A 377 -16.03 -16.79 -32.50
N VAL A 378 -15.57 -17.20 -31.33
CA VAL A 378 -14.81 -16.38 -30.38
C VAL A 378 -13.40 -16.95 -30.22
N PRO A 379 -12.39 -16.14 -29.89
CA PRO A 379 -11.07 -16.64 -29.56
C PRO A 379 -11.15 -17.73 -28.49
N ASP A 380 -10.49 -18.86 -28.71
CA ASP A 380 -10.43 -19.93 -27.73
C ASP A 380 -9.52 -19.52 -26.58
N ILE A 381 -10.13 -19.21 -25.45
CA ILE A 381 -9.44 -18.79 -24.23
C ILE A 381 -8.53 -19.90 -23.67
N LYS A 382 -8.69 -21.16 -24.09
CA LYS A 382 -7.83 -22.27 -23.66
C LYS A 382 -6.50 -22.33 -24.41
N ASN A 383 -6.37 -21.61 -25.51
CA ASN A 383 -5.12 -21.51 -26.27
C ASN A 383 -4.80 -20.08 -26.69
N GLU A 384 -5.14 -19.12 -25.84
CA GLU A 384 -4.63 -17.74 -25.95
C GLU A 384 -5.03 -17.07 -27.28
N GLY A 385 -6.18 -17.43 -27.85
CA GLY A 385 -6.66 -16.86 -29.11
C GLY A 385 -5.87 -17.29 -30.35
N GLN A 386 -4.96 -18.27 -30.23
CA GLN A 386 -4.29 -18.90 -31.37
C GLN A 386 -5.27 -19.67 -32.27
N SER A 387 -6.47 -19.94 -31.77
CA SER A 387 -7.58 -20.52 -32.55
C SER A 387 -8.92 -19.88 -32.17
N CYS A 388 -9.94 -20.13 -32.99
CA CYS A 388 -11.31 -19.68 -32.72
C CYS A 388 -12.22 -20.89 -32.46
N VAL A 389 -13.07 -20.80 -31.44
CA VAL A 389 -14.11 -21.79 -31.11
C VAL A 389 -15.50 -21.25 -31.42
N PRO A 390 -16.51 -22.10 -31.71
CA PRO A 390 -17.87 -21.65 -31.92
C PRO A 390 -18.38 -20.82 -30.75
N ALA A 391 -19.00 -19.68 -31.05
CA ALA A 391 -19.74 -18.89 -30.07
C ALA A 391 -20.98 -19.69 -29.67
N ASN A 392 -20.87 -20.51 -28.63
CA ASN A 392 -22.02 -21.23 -28.08
C ASN A 392 -22.97 -20.18 -27.48
N TYR A 393 -24.15 -20.02 -28.09
CA TYR A 393 -25.26 -19.26 -27.53
C TYR A 393 -25.84 -19.92 -26.28
#